data_AF-A0A075LSS3-F1
#
_entry.id   AF-A0A075LSS3-F1
#
_cell.length_a   1.000
_cell.length_b   1.000
_cell.length_c   1.000
_cell.angle_alpha   90.00
_cell.angle_beta   90.00
_cell.angle_gamma   90.00
#
_symmetry.space_group_name_H-M   'P 1'
#
loop_
_entity.id
_entity.type
_entity.pdbx_description
1 polymer ?
#
loop_
_entity_poly.entity_id
_entity_poly.type
_entity_poly.pdbx_seq_one_letter_code
_entity_poly.pdbx_strand_id
1 'polypeptide(L)'
;MDSEVKLALTKEGVQVVDSQTFKVLAVFTIEDIAEILEFRYAIPWNKSKSILEEIMYILEDIEELYEKLKAEGKMLSKEIIEDHVKKRKTF
;
A
#
# COMPACT_ATOMS: atom_id res chain seq x y z
N MET A 1 10.74 -10.25 25.37
CA MET A 1 10.40 -9.09 24.52
C MET A 1 9.36 -9.59 23.57
N ASP A 2 8.13 -9.10 23.67
CA ASP A 2 7.07 -9.50 22.75
C ASP A 2 7.42 -8.97 21.35
N SER A 3 7.49 -9.86 20.35
CA SER A 3 7.74 -9.44 18.98
C SER A 3 6.51 -8.70 18.46
N GLU A 4 6.65 -7.40 18.24
CA GLU A 4 5.58 -6.59 17.68
C GLU A 4 5.50 -6.83 16.16
N VAL A 5 4.32 -7.20 15.69
CA VAL A 5 4.04 -7.44 14.27
C VAL A 5 3.40 -6.20 13.67
N LYS A 6 3.89 -5.76 12.51
CA LYS A 6 3.32 -4.64 11.73
C LYS A 6 2.73 -5.15 10.43
N LEU A 7 1.71 -4.46 9.95
CA LEU A 7 1.13 -4.68 8.62
C LEU A 7 1.56 -3.53 7.72
N ALA A 8 2.09 -3.86 6.54
CA ALA A 8 2.44 -2.90 5.51
C ALA A 8 1.66 -3.22 4.24
N LEU A 9 0.94 -2.24 3.70
CA LEU A 9 0.34 -2.37 2.37
C LEU A 9 1.41 -1.99 1.35
N THR A 10 1.70 -2.91 0.44
CA THR A 10 2.76 -2.85 -0.58
C THR A 10 2.18 -3.19 -1.95
N LYS A 11 2.98 -3.06 -3.01
CA LYS A 11 2.58 -3.46 -4.37
C LYS A 11 2.34 -4.97 -4.52
N GLU A 12 2.80 -5.79 -3.60
CA GLU A 12 2.53 -7.23 -3.57
C GLU A 12 1.28 -7.59 -2.75
N GLY A 13 0.65 -6.60 -2.10
CA GLY A 13 -0.47 -6.78 -1.16
C GLY A 13 -0.08 -6.42 0.28
N VAL A 14 -0.72 -7.05 1.27
CA VAL A 14 -0.47 -6.79 2.70
C VAL A 14 0.64 -7.70 3.21
N GLN A 15 1.78 -7.11 3.54
CA GLN A 15 2.89 -7.80 4.18
C GLN A 15 2.75 -7.75 5.70
N VAL A 16 2.94 -8.91 6.33
CA VAL A 16 3.10 -9.05 7.77
C VAL A 16 4.58 -8.99 8.08
N VAL A 17 5.03 -7.98 8.82
CA VAL A 17 6.45 -7.69 9.04
C VAL A 17 6.76 -7.76 10.53
N ASP A 18 7.82 -8.49 10.87
CA ASP A 18 8.41 -8.43 12.21
C ASP A 18 9.08 -7.06 12.40
N SER A 19 8.63 -6.28 13.37
CA SER A 19 9.08 -4.89 13.54
C SER A 19 10.53 -4.75 14.02
N GLN A 20 11.14 -5.81 14.57
CA GLN A 20 12.50 -5.76 15.10
C GLN A 20 13.52 -6.15 14.03
N THR A 21 13.19 -7.17 13.25
CA THR A 21 14.07 -7.73 12.22
C THR A 21 13.77 -7.21 10.82
N PHE A 22 12.63 -6.52 10.64
CA PHE A 22 12.07 -6.13 9.35
C PHE A 22 11.84 -7.30 8.40
N LYS A 23 11.79 -8.52 8.93
CA LYS A 23 11.55 -9.73 8.13
C LYS A 23 10.07 -9.82 7.77
N VAL A 24 9.80 -10.03 6.49
CA VAL A 24 8.46 -10.39 6.02
C VAL A 24 8.14 -11.82 6.49
N LEU A 25 7.10 -11.94 7.31
CA LEU A 25 6.61 -13.19 7.88
C LEU A 25 5.57 -13.86 6.96
N ALA A 26 4.73 -13.05 6.32
CA ALA A 26 3.70 -13.48 5.38
C ALA A 26 3.34 -12.35 4.42
N VAL A 27 2.75 -12.70 3.29
CA VAL A 27 2.17 -11.77 2.32
C VAL A 27 0.78 -12.25 1.98
N PHE A 28 -0.21 -11.36 2.07
CA PHE A 28 -1.57 -11.56 1.57
C PHE A 28 -1.72 -10.75 0.29
N THR A 29 -1.97 -11.41 -0.84
CA THR A 29 -2.12 -10.71 -2.12
C THR A 29 -3.46 -9.95 -2.17
N ILE A 30 -3.66 -9.14 -3.21
CA ILE A 30 -4.96 -8.49 -3.43
C ILE A 30 -6.07 -9.52 -3.57
N GLU A 31 -5.80 -10.63 -4.26
CA GLU A 31 -6.73 -11.75 -4.42
C GLU A 31 -7.16 -12.30 -3.06
N ASP A 32 -6.20 -12.59 -2.18
CA ASP A 32 -6.48 -13.10 -0.83
C ASP A 32 -7.37 -12.12 -0.04
N ILE A 33 -7.05 -10.82 -0.07
CA ILE A 33 -7.83 -9.80 0.63
C ILE A 33 -9.22 -9.64 0.03
N ALA A 34 -9.33 -9.65 -1.30
CA ALA A 34 -10.61 -9.55 -2.00
C ALA A 34 -11.53 -10.75 -1.70
N GLU A 35 -10.97 -11.96 -1.63
CA GLU A 35 -11.69 -13.17 -1.21
C GLU A 35 -12.16 -13.05 0.24
N ILE A 36 -11.29 -12.61 1.16
CA ILE A 36 -11.67 -12.41 2.56
C ILE A 36 -12.81 -11.37 2.69
N LEU A 37 -12.77 -10.29 1.90
CA LEU A 37 -13.83 -9.27 1.90
C LEU A 37 -15.16 -9.82 1.35
N GLU A 38 -15.11 -10.66 0.32
CA GLU A 38 -16.29 -11.34 -0.22
C GLU A 38 -16.90 -12.27 0.83
N PHE A 39 -16.11 -13.14 1.45
CA PHE A 39 -16.61 -14.05 2.47
C PHE A 39 -17.12 -13.34 3.73
N ARG A 40 -16.43 -12.29 4.19
CA ARG A 40 -16.72 -11.64 5.47
C ARG A 40 -17.82 -10.58 5.38
N TYR A 41 -17.93 -9.91 4.24
CA TYR A 41 -18.80 -8.74 4.08
C TYR A 41 -19.73 -8.84 2.87
N ALA A 42 -19.72 -9.95 2.13
CA ALA A 42 -20.50 -10.14 0.91
C ALA A 42 -20.27 -9.04 -0.15
N ILE A 43 -19.08 -8.42 -0.14
CA ILE A 43 -18.69 -7.46 -1.17
C ILE A 43 -18.25 -8.26 -2.39
N PRO A 44 -18.80 -8.01 -3.60
CA PRO A 44 -18.39 -8.75 -4.79
C PRO A 44 -16.87 -8.70 -4.99
N TRP A 45 -16.24 -9.87 -5.15
CA TRP A 45 -14.78 -9.99 -5.24
C TRP A 45 -14.16 -9.02 -6.26
N ASN A 46 -14.77 -8.91 -7.44
CA ASN A 46 -14.30 -8.04 -8.53
C ASN A 46 -14.31 -6.55 -8.13
N LYS A 47 -15.28 -6.12 -7.33
CA LYS A 47 -15.36 -4.75 -6.83
C LYS A 47 -14.27 -4.49 -5.79
N SER A 48 -14.08 -5.42 -4.85
CA SER A 48 -13.01 -5.32 -3.85
C SER A 48 -11.64 -5.28 -4.51
N LYS A 49 -11.38 -6.19 -5.45
CA LYS A 49 -10.12 -6.26 -6.20
C LYS A 49 -9.84 -4.96 -6.94
N SER A 50 -10.81 -4.44 -7.70
CA SER A 50 -10.64 -3.17 -8.45
C SER A 50 -10.25 -2.01 -7.54
N ILE A 51 -10.91 -1.87 -6.38
CA ILE A 51 -10.62 -0.80 -5.42
C ILE A 51 -9.22 -0.97 -4.82
N LEU A 52 -8.83 -2.22 -4.48
CA LEU A 52 -7.52 -2.52 -3.91
C LEU A 52 -6.38 -2.26 -4.91
N GLU A 53 -6.59 -2.59 -6.19
CA GLU A 53 -5.66 -2.27 -7.27
C GLU A 53 -5.48 -0.75 -7.43
N GLU A 54 -6.58 0.01 -7.43
CA GLU A 54 -6.54 1.49 -7.47
C GLU A 54 -5.77 2.08 -6.28
N ILE A 55 -5.96 1.54 -5.07
CA ILE A 55 -5.21 1.95 -3.88
C ILE A 55 -3.73 1.65 -4.06
N MET A 56 -3.37 0.48 -4.60
CA MET A 56 -1.97 0.13 -4.81
C MET A 56 -1.27 1.07 -5.78
N TYR A 57 -1.91 1.47 -6.87
CA TYR A 57 -1.34 2.47 -7.78
C TYR A 57 -1.07 3.80 -7.07
N ILE A 58 -2.00 4.25 -6.21
CA ILE A 58 -1.81 5.47 -5.41
C ILE A 58 -0.63 5.32 -4.44
N LEU A 59 -0.45 4.15 -3.83
CA LEU A 59 0.67 3.91 -2.90
C LEU A 59 2.01 3.85 -3.62
N GLU A 60 2.05 3.25 -4.80
CA GLU A 60 3.24 3.25 -5.66
C GLU A 60 3.61 4.68 -6.08
N ASP A 61 2.62 5.50 -6.50
CA ASP A 61 2.84 6.92 -6.80
C ASP A 61 3.45 7.69 -5.61
N ILE A 62 2.95 7.40 -4.41
CA ILE A 62 3.46 8.00 -3.17
C ILE A 62 4.91 7.56 -2.94
N GLU A 63 5.20 6.27 -3.02
CA GLU A 63 6.54 5.71 -2.83
C GLU A 63 7.55 6.30 -3.83
N GLU A 64 7.24 6.27 -5.13
CA GLU A 64 8.07 6.85 -6.20
C GLU A 64 8.40 8.31 -5.92
N LEU A 65 7.41 9.09 -5.48
CA LEU A 65 7.59 10.51 -5.22
C LEU A 65 8.46 10.75 -3.98
N TYR A 66 8.28 9.97 -2.92
CA TYR A 66 9.13 10.02 -1.74
C TYR A 66 10.59 9.71 -2.09
N GLU A 67 10.84 8.66 -2.86
CA GLU A 67 12.18 8.29 -3.30
C GLU A 67 12.83 9.36 -4.16
N LYS A 68 12.08 9.90 -5.13
CA LYS A 68 12.54 10.96 -6.02
C LYS A 68 12.89 12.24 -5.26
N LEU A 69 11.99 12.74 -4.42
CA LEU A 69 12.22 13.98 -3.67
C LEU A 69 13.36 13.82 -2.66
N LYS A 70 13.50 12.64 -2.06
CA LYS A 70 14.64 12.29 -1.20
C LYS A 70 15.95 12.35 -1.97
N ALA A 71 16.02 11.78 -3.18
CA ALA A 71 17.20 11.83 -4.03
C ALA A 71 17.56 13.26 -4.47
N GLU A 72 16.56 14.12 -4.66
CA GLU A 72 16.74 15.54 -4.98
C GLU A 72 17.06 16.43 -3.77
N GLY A 73 17.13 15.87 -2.56
CA GLY A 73 17.38 16.61 -1.31
C GLY A 73 16.26 17.61 -0.95
N LYS A 74 15.06 17.42 -1.52
CA LYS A 74 13.90 18.30 -1.29
C LYS A 74 13.17 17.92 -0.01
N MET A 75 12.48 18.91 0.55
CA MET A 75 11.65 18.70 1.73
C MET A 75 10.48 17.78 1.41
N LEU A 76 10.37 16.69 2.17
CA LEU A 76 9.28 15.73 2.11
C LEU A 76 8.16 16.20 3.05
N SER A 77 7.13 16.82 2.50
CA SER A 77 5.91 17.17 3.26
C SER A 77 4.73 16.40 2.69
N LYS A 78 3.80 16.00 3.58
CA LYS A 78 2.58 15.28 3.19
C LYS A 78 1.78 16.09 2.17
N GLU A 79 1.70 17.41 2.36
CA GLU A 79 0.91 18.32 1.53
C GLU A 79 1.41 18.36 0.09
N ILE A 80 2.74 18.40 -0.11
CA ILE A 80 3.36 18.39 -1.44
C ILE A 80 3.05 17.07 -2.17
N ILE A 81 3.13 15.96 -1.44
CA ILE A 81 2.94 14.63 -1.99
C ILE A 81 1.48 14.40 -2.35
N GLU A 82 0.57 14.79 -1.46
CA GLU A 82 -0.87 14.71 -1.70
C GLU A 82 -1.31 15.58 -2.89
N ASP A 83 -0.78 16.80 -3.02
CA ASP A 83 -1.05 17.68 -4.16
C ASP A 83 -0.55 17.07 -5.49
N HIS A 84 0.63 16.43 -5.47
CA HIS A 84 1.19 15.79 -6.67
C HIS A 84 0.36 14.57 -7.10
N VAL A 85 0.04 13.67 -6.18
CA VAL A 85 -0.71 12.44 -6.45
C VAL A 85 -2.11 12.76 -6.97
N LYS A 86 -2.80 13.75 -6.38
CA LYS A 86 -4.12 14.20 -6.87
C LYS A 86 -4.08 14.81 -8.27
N LYS A 87 -2.96 15.41 -8.67
CA LYS A 87 -2.78 16.05 -9.97
C LYS A 87 -2.31 15.07 -11.05
N ARG A 88 -1.81 13.89 -10.68
CA ARG A 88 -1.44 12.83 -11.63
C ARG A 88 -2.73 12.36 -12.32
N LYS A 89 -2.89 12.71 -13.59
CA LYS A 89 -3.98 12.16 -14.40
C LYS A 89 -3.64 10.71 -14.72
N THR A 90 -4.39 9.77 -14.17
CA THR A 90 -4.43 8.39 -14.66
C THR A 90 -4.92 8.44 -16.10
N PHE A 91 -4.09 8.00 -17.05
CA PHE A 91 -4.43 7.92 -18.47
C PHE A 91 -5.09 6.58 -18.80
#